data_AF-A0A3S0B5H2-F1
#
_entry.id   AF-A0A3S0B5H2-F1
#
_cell.length_a   1.000
_cell.length_b   1.000
_cell.length_c   1.000
_cell.angle_alpha   90.00
_cell.angle_beta   90.00
_cell.angle_gamma   90.00
#
_symmetry.space_group_name_H-M   'P 1'
#
loop_
_entity.id
_entity.type
_entity.pdbx_description
1 polymer ?
#
loop_
_entity_poly.entity_id
_entity_poly.type
_entity_poly.pdbx_seq_one_letter_code
_entity_poly.pdbx_strand_id
1 'polypeptide(L)'
;MNMQLAKLTAAVDAQNAANQIANDLFPKMREAFRPFVGKKILKADGSLTQAVQNAIARIFPDNKVARVFRSQGRYHLGFRVSVSRNYSEHSCLYKEAGVVVGMMDGGGILDKIYEENLSLRTDFRVEEIQAARELVRVKRNELSRAEGELMGFGEHDN
;
A
#
# COMPACT_ATOMS: atom_id res chain seq x y z
N MET A 1 -8.60 15.67 -24.59
CA MET A 1 -7.43 15.15 -23.84
C MET A 1 -7.16 13.72 -24.29
N ASN A 2 -5.91 13.34 -24.60
CA ASN A 2 -5.56 11.95 -24.96
C ASN A 2 -5.97 11.00 -23.81
N MET A 3 -6.71 9.94 -24.11
CA MET A 3 -7.22 8.97 -23.12
C MET A 3 -6.10 8.38 -22.25
N GLN A 4 -4.92 8.17 -22.81
CA GLN A 4 -3.76 7.66 -22.05
C GLN A 4 -3.25 8.68 -21.04
N LEU A 5 -3.20 9.96 -21.43
CA LEU A 5 -2.80 11.05 -20.54
C LEU A 5 -3.83 11.24 -19.43
N ALA A 6 -5.12 11.24 -19.77
CA ALA A 6 -6.22 11.32 -18.80
C ALA A 6 -6.13 10.24 -17.72
N LYS A 7 -5.92 8.99 -18.16
CA LYS A 7 -5.75 7.84 -17.28
C LYS A 7 -4.51 7.95 -16.40
N LEU A 8 -3.39 8.45 -16.94
CA LEU A 8 -2.18 8.66 -16.15
C LEU A 8 -2.35 9.76 -15.11
N THR A 9 -2.92 10.90 -15.48
CA THR A 9 -3.22 12.00 -14.55
C THR A 9 -4.09 11.53 -13.40
N ALA A 10 -5.18 10.81 -13.69
CA ALA A 10 -6.04 10.24 -12.65
C ALA A 10 -5.31 9.23 -11.77
N ALA A 11 -4.37 8.46 -12.32
CA ALA A 11 -3.58 7.48 -11.55
C ALA A 11 -2.60 8.15 -10.60
N VAL A 12 -1.94 9.23 -11.03
CA VAL A 12 -1.02 10.02 -10.20
C VAL A 12 -1.79 10.69 -9.06
N ASP A 13 -2.91 11.35 -9.38
CA ASP A 13 -3.75 12.01 -8.38
C ASP A 13 -4.31 11.01 -7.35
N ALA A 14 -4.83 9.87 -7.80
CA ALA A 14 -5.32 8.82 -6.90
C ALA A 14 -4.21 8.27 -5.99
N GLN A 15 -2.99 8.08 -6.50
CA GLN A 15 -1.86 7.59 -5.70
C GLN A 15 -1.41 8.61 -4.65
N ASN A 16 -1.26 9.88 -5.05
CA ASN A 16 -0.90 10.97 -4.15
C ASN A 16 -1.93 11.09 -3.00
N ALA A 17 -3.21 11.09 -3.34
CA ALA A 17 -4.29 11.14 -2.37
C ALA A 17 -4.31 9.91 -1.44
N ALA A 18 -4.11 8.70 -1.97
CA ALA A 18 -4.05 7.49 -1.15
C ALA A 18 -2.88 7.54 -0.16
N ASN A 19 -1.70 7.98 -0.62
CA ASN A 19 -0.51 8.11 0.21
C ASN A 19 -0.68 9.20 1.27
N GLN A 20 -1.28 10.34 0.91
CA GLN A 20 -1.54 11.43 1.86
C GLN A 20 -2.48 10.98 2.96
N ILE A 21 -3.60 10.37 2.60
CA ILE A 21 -4.56 9.83 3.57
C ILE A 21 -3.88 8.76 4.46
N ALA A 22 -3.03 7.90 3.90
CA ALA A 22 -2.29 6.91 4.68
C ALA A 22 -1.31 7.56 5.68
N ASN A 23 -0.56 8.58 5.27
CA ASN A 23 0.33 9.34 6.15
C ASN A 23 -0.44 10.02 7.28
N ASP A 24 -1.60 10.62 6.99
CA ASP A 24 -2.44 11.33 7.96
C ASP A 24 -3.15 10.37 8.94
N LEU A 25 -3.49 9.17 8.49
CA LEU A 25 -4.14 8.15 9.30
C LEU A 25 -3.19 7.43 10.23
N PHE A 26 -1.97 7.14 9.78
CA PHE A 26 -1.00 6.38 10.55
C PHE A 26 -0.80 6.86 12.00
N PRO A 27 -0.58 8.16 12.29
CA PRO A 27 -0.40 8.61 13.67
C PRO A 27 -1.66 8.37 14.52
N LYS A 28 -2.87 8.54 13.95
CA LYS A 28 -4.15 8.28 14.63
C LYS A 28 -4.32 6.80 14.93
N MET A 29 -3.93 5.94 13.98
CA MET A 29 -3.93 4.49 14.17
C MET A 29 -2.92 4.10 15.24
N ARG A 30 -1.68 4.60 15.18
CA ARG A 30 -0.65 4.33 16.19
C ARG A 30 -1.14 4.66 17.59
N GLU A 31 -1.72 5.85 17.78
CA GLU A 31 -2.25 6.29 19.06
C GLU A 31 -3.40 5.40 19.55
N ALA A 32 -4.38 5.11 18.69
CA ALA A 32 -5.52 4.28 19.05
C ALA A 32 -5.16 2.83 19.34
N PHE A 33 -4.10 2.30 18.72
CA PHE A 33 -3.67 0.92 18.89
C PHE A 33 -2.67 0.72 20.04
N ARG A 34 -2.01 1.78 20.51
CA ARG A 34 -1.04 1.73 21.62
C ARG A 34 -1.59 1.06 22.90
N PRO A 35 -2.84 1.30 23.35
CA PRO A 35 -3.39 0.63 24.53
C PRO A 35 -3.62 -0.88 24.37
N PHE A 36 -3.49 -1.42 23.16
CA PHE A 36 -3.69 -2.84 22.86
C PHE A 36 -2.38 -3.63 22.76
N VAL A 37 -1.22 -2.98 22.90
CA VAL A 37 0.08 -3.67 22.96
C VAL A 37 0.08 -4.64 24.16
N GLY A 38 0.52 -5.87 23.93
CA GLY A 38 0.48 -6.98 24.89
C GLY A 38 -0.91 -7.60 25.08
N LYS A 39 -1.95 -7.17 24.35
CA LYS A 39 -3.30 -7.71 24.44
C LYS A 39 -3.67 -8.52 23.20
N LYS A 40 -4.51 -9.54 23.40
CA LYS A 40 -5.11 -10.31 22.31
C LYS A 40 -6.11 -9.45 21.53
N ILE A 41 -5.83 -9.23 20.26
CA ILE A 41 -6.64 -8.40 19.35
C ILE A 41 -7.32 -9.18 18.22
N LEU A 42 -6.90 -10.43 18.00
CA LEU A 42 -7.56 -11.37 17.10
C LEU A 42 -8.28 -12.48 17.88
N LYS A 43 -9.48 -12.80 17.43
CA LYS A 43 -10.24 -13.98 17.86
C LYS A 43 -9.76 -15.23 17.11
N ALA A 44 -10.17 -16.40 17.59
CA ALA A 44 -9.81 -17.68 16.98
C ALA A 44 -10.35 -17.83 15.53
N ASP A 45 -11.45 -17.14 15.21
CA ASP A 45 -12.03 -17.08 13.86
C ASP A 45 -11.28 -16.12 12.91
N GLY A 46 -10.20 -15.48 13.37
CA GLY A 46 -9.43 -14.50 12.59
C GLY A 46 -10.04 -13.10 12.55
N SER A 47 -11.19 -12.86 13.21
CA SER A 47 -11.79 -11.53 13.32
C SER A 47 -11.14 -10.69 14.44
N LEU A 48 -11.23 -9.36 14.32
CA LEU A 48 -10.76 -8.44 15.36
C LEU A 48 -11.70 -8.45 16.58
N THR A 49 -11.16 -8.19 17.77
CA THR A 49 -11.98 -8.00 18.97
C THR A 49 -12.86 -6.75 18.87
N GLN A 50 -13.99 -6.73 19.57
CA GLN A 50 -14.93 -5.59 19.54
C GLN A 50 -14.26 -4.28 19.98
N ALA A 51 -13.38 -4.34 20.98
CA ALA A 51 -12.66 -3.17 21.46
C ALA A 51 -11.79 -2.54 20.36
N VAL A 52 -11.15 -3.37 19.53
CA VAL A 52 -10.35 -2.93 18.39
C VAL A 52 -11.24 -2.42 17.25
N GLN A 53 -12.35 -3.09 16.97
CA GLN A 53 -13.33 -2.63 15.99
C GLN A 53 -13.88 -1.24 16.36
N ASN A 54 -14.18 -1.01 17.65
CA ASN A 54 -14.63 0.29 18.15
C ASN A 54 -13.55 1.37 18.01
N ALA A 55 -12.27 1.03 18.24
CA ALA A 55 -11.15 1.95 18.03
C ALA A 55 -11.01 2.33 16.54
N ILE A 56 -11.16 1.36 15.64
CA ILE A 56 -11.15 1.59 14.18
C ILE A 56 -12.32 2.49 13.77
N ALA A 57 -13.53 2.22 14.26
CA ALA A 57 -14.73 2.99 13.91
C ALA A 57 -14.62 4.48 14.29
N ARG A 58 -13.88 4.82 15.36
CA ARG A 58 -13.62 6.22 15.75
C ARG A 58 -12.71 6.95 14.77
N ILE A 59 -11.84 6.23 14.08
CA ILE A 59 -10.89 6.79 13.10
C ILE A 59 -11.53 6.83 11.70
N PHE A 60 -12.43 5.87 11.44
CA PHE A 60 -13.10 5.69 10.17
C PHE A 60 -14.62 5.61 10.36
N PRO A 61 -15.31 6.76 10.50
CA PRO A 61 -16.76 6.77 10.68
C PRO A 61 -17.54 6.15 9.50
N ASP A 62 -16.94 6.00 8.30
CA ASP A 62 -17.64 5.59 7.08
C ASP A 62 -17.05 4.35 6.36
N ASN A 63 -17.21 3.14 6.93
CA ASN A 63 -17.03 1.84 6.23
C ASN A 63 -15.72 1.65 5.43
N LYS A 64 -14.59 2.20 5.89
CA LYS A 64 -13.27 1.89 5.30
C LYS A 64 -12.76 0.55 5.84
N VAL A 65 -12.40 -0.36 4.93
CA VAL A 65 -12.09 -1.76 5.26
C VAL A 65 -10.69 -1.87 5.88
N ALA A 66 -10.65 -2.13 7.19
CA ALA A 66 -9.48 -2.68 7.85
C ALA A 66 -9.21 -4.11 7.33
N ARG A 67 -7.99 -4.39 6.87
CA ARG A 67 -7.60 -5.75 6.45
C ARG A 67 -6.34 -6.18 7.18
N VAL A 68 -6.49 -7.17 8.05
CA VAL A 68 -5.34 -7.84 8.69
C VAL A 68 -4.69 -8.77 7.67
N PHE A 69 -3.37 -8.68 7.53
CA PHE A 69 -2.61 -9.52 6.59
C PHE A 69 -1.68 -10.47 7.34
N ARG A 70 -1.59 -11.70 6.86
CA ARG A 70 -0.69 -12.74 7.38
C ARG A 70 0.56 -12.80 6.51
N SER A 71 1.74 -12.76 7.14
CA SER A 71 3.02 -13.13 6.52
C SER A 71 3.66 -14.26 7.36
N GLN A 72 4.64 -14.99 6.83
CA GLN A 72 5.13 -16.23 7.43
C GLN A 72 5.60 -16.03 8.89
N GLY A 73 5.01 -16.78 9.83
CA GLY A 73 5.36 -16.82 11.26
C GLY A 73 4.96 -15.61 12.12
N ARG A 74 4.62 -14.46 11.52
CA ARG A 74 4.19 -13.24 12.22
C ARG A 74 3.03 -12.57 11.49
N TYR A 75 2.06 -12.07 12.23
CA TYR A 75 0.90 -11.41 11.66
C TYR A 75 1.13 -9.89 11.64
N HIS A 76 0.74 -9.22 10.57
CA HIS A 76 0.83 -7.76 10.49
C HIS A 76 -0.55 -7.16 10.68
N LEU A 77 -0.66 -6.24 11.63
CA LEU A 77 -1.85 -5.42 11.75
C LEU A 77 -1.76 -4.31 10.69
N GLY A 78 -2.40 -4.57 9.56
CA GLY A 78 -2.42 -3.69 8.40
C GLY A 78 -3.79 -3.06 8.16
N PHE A 79 -3.78 -1.95 7.43
CA PHE A 79 -4.95 -1.28 6.89
C PHE A 79 -4.65 -0.86 5.46
N ARG A 80 -5.70 -0.67 4.68
CA ARG A 80 -5.57 -0.27 3.29
C ARG A 80 -6.47 0.92 3.03
N VAL A 81 -5.88 1.98 2.52
CA VAL A 81 -6.59 3.15 2.01
C VAL A 81 -6.75 2.95 0.51
N SER A 82 -7.98 3.03 0.02
CA SER A 82 -8.27 2.98 -1.42
C SER A 82 -8.88 4.32 -1.86
N VAL A 83 -8.36 4.88 -2.94
CA VAL A 83 -8.84 6.12 -3.55
C VAL A 83 -9.16 5.84 -5.01
N SER A 84 -10.35 6.26 -5.44
CA SER A 84 -10.75 6.19 -6.85
C SER A 84 -10.73 7.55 -7.51
N ARG A 85 -10.43 7.54 -8.82
CA ARG A 85 -10.53 8.71 -9.71
C ARG A 85 -11.11 8.30 -11.04
N ASN A 86 -12.02 9.11 -11.55
CA ASN A 86 -12.55 8.97 -12.89
C ASN A 86 -11.55 9.54 -13.89
N TYR A 87 -11.35 8.85 -15.00
CA TYR A 87 -10.56 9.35 -16.14
C TYR A 87 -11.38 9.45 -17.43
N SER A 88 -12.63 8.98 -17.39
CA SER A 88 -13.68 9.22 -18.38
C SER A 88 -15.03 9.20 -17.66
N GLU A 89 -16.11 9.50 -18.38
CA GLU A 89 -17.48 9.47 -17.86
C GLU A 89 -17.89 8.09 -17.32
N HIS A 90 -17.34 7.01 -17.89
CA HIS A 90 -17.73 5.64 -17.57
C HIS A 90 -16.55 4.78 -17.07
N SER A 91 -15.45 5.40 -16.68
CA SER A 91 -14.28 4.64 -16.21
C SER A 91 -13.57 5.32 -15.05
N CYS A 92 -13.32 4.51 -14.02
CA CYS A 92 -12.51 4.87 -12.88
C CYS A 92 -11.33 3.92 -12.73
N LEU A 93 -10.32 4.39 -11.99
CA LEU A 93 -9.24 3.55 -11.49
C LEU A 93 -9.16 3.69 -9.98
N TYR A 94 -8.52 2.71 -9.36
CA TYR A 94 -8.27 2.67 -7.92
C TYR A 94 -6.77 2.64 -7.66
N LYS A 95 -6.34 3.39 -6.66
CA LYS A 95 -5.00 3.32 -6.08
C LYS A 95 -5.11 3.05 -4.60
N GLU A 96 -4.17 2.25 -4.11
CA GLU A 96 -4.19 1.79 -2.74
C GLU A 96 -2.87 2.11 -2.05
N ALA A 97 -2.94 2.49 -0.79
CA ALA A 97 -1.81 2.66 0.10
C ALA A 97 -1.99 1.72 1.31
N GLY A 98 -0.95 0.95 1.61
CA GLY A 98 -0.90 0.07 2.77
C GLY A 98 -0.36 0.80 4.00
N VAL A 99 -0.99 0.58 5.14
CA VAL A 99 -0.60 1.14 6.44
C VAL A 99 -0.40 -0.01 7.40
N VAL A 100 0.85 -0.31 7.78
CA VAL A 100 1.13 -1.34 8.78
C VAL A 100 1.33 -0.68 10.13
N VAL A 101 0.43 -0.93 11.08
CA VAL A 101 0.41 -0.28 12.40
C VAL A 101 1.26 -1.04 13.41
N GLY A 102 1.35 -2.36 13.28
CA GLY A 102 2.10 -3.18 14.22
C GLY A 102 2.24 -4.64 13.80
N MET A 103 2.93 -5.40 14.65
CA MET A 103 3.09 -6.84 14.51
C MET A 103 2.34 -7.57 15.61
N MET A 104 1.78 -8.71 15.27
CA MET A 104 1.12 -9.64 16.18
C MET A 104 1.85 -10.99 16.17
N ASP A 105 1.80 -11.66 17.32
CA ASP A 105 2.30 -13.02 17.47
C ASP A 105 1.35 -14.07 16.85
N GLY A 106 1.74 -15.34 16.94
CA GLY A 106 0.92 -16.46 16.48
C GLY A 106 -0.39 -16.67 17.23
N GLY A 107 -0.53 -16.09 18.44
CA GLY A 107 -1.70 -16.17 19.30
C GLY A 107 -2.70 -15.02 19.10
N GLY A 108 -2.38 -14.07 18.22
CA GLY A 108 -3.21 -12.90 17.95
C GLY A 108 -3.02 -11.75 18.95
N ILE A 109 -1.91 -11.74 19.70
CA ILE A 109 -1.52 -10.67 20.61
C ILE A 109 -0.74 -9.62 19.84
N LEU A 110 -1.08 -8.34 20.01
CA LEU A 110 -0.31 -7.23 19.43
C LEU A 110 1.01 -7.08 20.19
N ASP A 111 2.10 -7.59 19.59
CA ASP A 111 3.45 -7.59 20.18
C ASP A 111 4.03 -6.17 20.24
N LYS A 112 3.95 -5.44 19.12
CA LYS A 112 4.39 -4.05 19.05
C LYS A 112 3.67 -3.23 18.00
N ILE A 113 3.73 -1.92 18.15
CA ILE A 113 3.35 -0.93 17.14
C ILE A 113 4.60 -0.29 16.54
N TYR A 114 4.51 0.16 15.29
CA TYR A 114 5.56 0.95 14.65
C TYR A 114 5.51 2.38 15.18
N GLU A 115 6.63 2.87 15.71
CA GLU A 115 6.72 4.21 16.30
C GLU A 115 7.11 5.28 15.29
N GLU A 116 7.79 4.92 14.20
CA GLU A 116 8.17 5.86 13.14
C GLU A 116 6.95 6.22 12.27
N ASN A 117 6.81 7.50 11.92
CA ASN A 117 5.76 7.94 11.02
C ASN A 117 5.95 7.32 9.62
N LEU A 118 4.84 7.02 8.95
CA LEU A 118 4.89 6.73 7.51
C LEU A 118 5.39 7.97 6.76
N SER A 119 6.25 7.71 5.78
CA SER A 119 6.80 8.70 4.85
C SER A 119 6.50 8.26 3.42
N LEU A 120 5.23 7.99 3.12
CA LEU A 120 4.83 7.70 1.75
C LEU A 120 4.93 9.00 0.94
N ARG A 121 5.55 8.94 -0.24
CA ARG A 121 5.64 10.08 -1.16
C ARG A 121 4.24 10.50 -1.63
N THR A 122 3.93 11.80 -1.64
CA THR A 122 2.58 12.33 -1.98
C THR A 122 2.57 13.36 -3.11
N ASP A 123 3.72 13.59 -3.73
CA ASP A 123 3.95 14.67 -4.70
C ASP A 123 4.34 14.13 -6.08
N PHE A 124 3.86 12.93 -6.43
CA PHE A 124 4.14 12.37 -7.74
C PHE A 124 3.59 13.31 -8.84
N ARG A 125 4.34 13.47 -9.93
CA ARG A 125 3.95 14.29 -11.10
C ARG A 125 3.74 13.43 -12.34
N VAL A 126 2.94 13.91 -13.29
CA VAL A 126 2.67 13.13 -14.52
C VAL A 126 3.93 13.00 -15.36
N GLU A 127 4.70 14.08 -15.47
CA GLU A 127 5.89 14.19 -16.31
C GLU A 127 7.00 13.27 -15.81
N GLU A 128 7.19 13.15 -14.50
CA GLU A 128 8.19 12.23 -13.94
C GLU A 128 7.81 10.76 -14.20
N ILE A 129 6.53 10.42 -14.16
CA ILE A 129 6.09 9.04 -14.42
C ILE A 129 6.21 8.72 -15.90
N GLN A 130 5.99 9.69 -16.78
CA GLN A 130 6.26 9.55 -18.21
C GLN A 130 7.75 9.35 -18.47
N ALA A 131 8.61 10.18 -17.87
CA ALA A 131 10.06 10.04 -17.99
C ALA A 131 10.55 8.67 -17.47
N ALA A 132 10.04 8.22 -16.32
CA ALA A 132 10.37 6.92 -15.76
C ALA A 132 9.91 5.76 -16.67
N ARG A 133 8.71 5.85 -17.26
CA ARG A 133 8.22 4.85 -18.22
C ARG A 133 9.09 4.77 -19.46
N GLU A 134 9.53 5.92 -19.96
CA GLU A 134 10.42 5.99 -21.12
C GLU A 134 11.80 5.40 -20.81
N LEU A 135 12.37 5.72 -19.64
CA LEU A 135 13.61 5.12 -19.19
C LEU A 135 13.51 3.59 -19.08
N VAL A 136 12.42 3.07 -18.52
CA VAL A 136 12.17 1.62 -18.45
C VAL A 136 12.11 1.00 -19.85
N ARG A 137 11.46 1.67 -20.81
CA ARG A 137 11.38 1.21 -22.20
C ARG A 137 12.77 1.13 -22.82
N VAL A 138 13.61 2.15 -22.65
CA VAL A 138 14.99 2.17 -23.15
C VAL A 138 15.80 1.04 -22.51
N LYS A 139 15.74 0.88 -21.18
CA LYS A 139 16.49 -0.15 -20.46
C LYS A 139 16.08 -1.57 -20.83
N ARG A 140 14.79 -1.80 -21.09
CA ARG A 140 14.31 -3.09 -21.61
C ARG A 140 14.85 -3.39 -23.00
N ASN A 141 14.92 -2.40 -23.88
CA ASN A 141 15.49 -2.59 -25.21
C ASN A 141 17.00 -2.87 -25.15
N GLU A 142 17.73 -2.22 -24.24
CA GLU A 142 19.14 -2.50 -23.99
C GLU A 142 19.33 -3.93 -23.47
N LEU A 143 18.52 -4.36 -22.50
CA LEU A 143 18.54 -5.72 -21.98
C LEU A 143 18.29 -6.74 -23.09
N SER A 144 17.24 -6.57 -23.89
CA SER A 144 16.93 -7.51 -24.99
C SER A 144 18.02 -7.57 -26.06
N ARG A 145 18.79 -6.49 -26.28
CA ARG A 145 19.96 -6.52 -27.17
C ARG A 145 21.10 -7.33 -26.55
N ALA A 146 21.41 -7.09 -25.28
CA ALA A 146 22.43 -7.85 -24.56
C ALA A 146 22.08 -9.34 -24.48
N GLU A 147 20.81 -9.68 -24.22
CA GLU A 147 20.30 -11.07 -24.26
C GLU A 147 20.48 -11.70 -25.65
N GLY A 148 20.32 -10.92 -26.73
CA GLY A 148 20.58 -11.36 -28.11
C GLY A 148 22.05 -11.65 -28.38
N GLU A 149 22.98 -10.90 -27.78
CA GLU A 149 24.43 -11.16 -27.86
C GLU A 149 24.81 -12.45 -27.11
N LEU A 150 24.04 -12.83 -26.08
CA LEU A 150 24.24 -14.04 -25.27
C LEU A 150 23.56 -15.29 -25.84
N MET A 151 22.87 -15.22 -26.98
CA MET A 151 22.00 -16.29 -27.50
C MET A 151 22.69 -17.66 -27.69
N GLY A 152 24.04 -17.72 -27.71
CA GLY A 152 24.83 -18.95 -27.76
C GLY A 152 25.51 -19.38 -26.46
N PHE A 153 25.51 -18.54 -25.42
CA PHE A 153 26.27 -18.76 -24.18
C PHE A 153 25.43 -18.71 -22.91
N GLY A 154 24.24 -18.09 -22.94
CA GLY A 154 23.32 -18.03 -21.81
C GLY A 154 23.93 -17.43 -20.53
N GLU A 155 23.26 -17.66 -19.39
CA GLU A 155 23.79 -17.40 -18.05
C GLU A 155 23.93 -18.76 -17.33
N HIS A 156 25.10 -19.39 -17.43
CA HIS A 156 25.35 -20.75 -16.92
C HIS A 156 26.29 -20.80 -15.70
N ASP A 157 26.78 -19.65 -15.23
CA ASP A 157 27.78 -19.55 -14.16
C ASP A 157 27.18 -19.30 -12.74
N ASN A 158 25.90 -19.65 -12.53
CA ASN A 158 25.19 -19.46 -11.25
C ASN A 158 25.55 -20.51 -10.19
#